data_AF-A0A7Y3NL06-F1
#
_entry.id   AF-A0A7Y3NL06-F1
#
_cell.length_a   1.000
_cell.length_b   1.000
_cell.length_c   1.000
_cell.angle_alpha   90.00
_cell.angle_beta   90.00
_cell.angle_gamma   90.00
#
_symmetry.space_group_name_H-M   'P 1'
#
loop_
_entity.id
_entity.type
_entity.pdbx_description
1 polymer ?
#
loop_
_entity_poly.entity_id
_entity_poly.type
_entity_poly.pdbx_seq_one_letter_code
_entity_poly.pdbx_strand_id
1 'polypeptide(L)'
;MIQKSAILLIALTALLASCADITNQFDPLESRLNTTLVDGPNGMRVSCAEIDDFGKGKFDSSEVVFDVKKSEWTWDIFRFLDQKIGQCYSQFERELSTPGFLKIGYSTPQEREQIAIAQQHAQSKVNQIESENNIRTLAEKTKQEETQRQEIAHRREAEAQAEIQQQARIEACKNSKPYQLFSVQEEIISNLEDKAHMKSGIAEDQKIIQVAGVSDLNRRYDYGLMIVRLDEQLKKNWITYKSLGGEATSLKKVKHQFLDPCAQLN
;
A
#
# COMPACT_ATOMS: atom_id res chain seq x y z
N MET A 1 -3.89 5.38 -16.35
CA MET A 1 -4.41 5.50 -17.74
C MET A 1 -4.85 4.17 -18.37
N ILE A 2 -4.29 3.02 -17.97
CA ILE A 2 -4.63 1.69 -18.54
C ILE A 2 -5.99 1.15 -18.04
N GLN A 3 -6.44 1.54 -16.83
CA GLN A 3 -7.69 1.06 -16.23
C GLN A 3 -8.98 1.49 -16.99
N LYS A 4 -9.00 2.67 -17.63
CA LYS A 4 -10.20 3.16 -18.33
C LYS A 4 -10.43 2.46 -19.68
N SER A 5 -9.36 2.04 -20.35
CA SER A 5 -9.44 1.30 -21.62
C SER A 5 -9.90 -0.14 -21.43
N ALA A 6 -9.53 -0.79 -20.32
CA ALA A 6 -9.98 -2.15 -20.00
C ALA A 6 -11.48 -2.19 -19.67
N ILE A 7 -12.00 -1.20 -18.93
CA ILE A 7 -13.43 -1.09 -18.60
C ILE A 7 -14.26 -0.85 -19.87
N LEU A 8 -13.75 -0.05 -20.82
CA LEU A 8 -14.42 0.19 -22.11
C LEU A 8 -14.45 -1.09 -22.97
N LEU A 9 -13.36 -1.86 -22.98
CA LEU A 9 -13.28 -3.12 -23.73
C LEU A 9 -14.24 -4.18 -23.16
N ILE A 10 -14.37 -4.25 -21.83
CA ILE A 10 -15.31 -5.15 -21.12
C ILE A 10 -16.76 -4.71 -21.37
N ALA A 11 -17.05 -3.41 -21.35
CA ALA A 11 -18.38 -2.90 -21.64
C ALA A 11 -18.79 -3.15 -23.11
N LEU A 12 -17.86 -3.01 -24.06
CA LEU A 12 -18.11 -3.27 -25.49
C LEU A 12 -18.27 -4.78 -25.77
N THR A 13 -17.48 -5.63 -25.11
CA THR A 13 -17.65 -7.10 -25.22
C THR A 13 -18.93 -7.58 -24.55
N ALA A 14 -19.36 -6.96 -23.44
CA ALA A 14 -20.66 -7.24 -22.83
C ALA A 14 -21.84 -6.79 -23.72
N LEU A 15 -21.72 -5.65 -24.42
CA LEU A 15 -22.74 -5.17 -25.36
C LEU A 15 -22.82 -6.03 -26.64
N LEU A 16 -21.67 -6.51 -27.13
CA LEU A 16 -21.61 -7.45 -28.25
C LEU A 16 -22.10 -8.85 -27.86
N ALA A 17 -21.83 -9.27 -26.62
CA ALA A 17 -22.35 -10.52 -26.06
C ALA A 17 -23.87 -10.46 -25.84
N SER A 18 -24.43 -9.32 -25.42
CA SER A 18 -25.89 -9.16 -25.31
C SER A 18 -26.59 -9.12 -26.67
N CYS A 19 -25.92 -8.61 -27.71
CA CYS A 19 -26.41 -8.75 -29.08
C CYS A 19 -26.31 -10.20 -29.59
N ALA A 20 -25.27 -10.94 -29.21
CA ALA A 20 -25.11 -12.35 -29.53
C ALA A 20 -26.09 -13.27 -28.76
N ASP A 21 -26.47 -12.90 -27.53
CA ASP A 21 -27.47 -13.63 -26.73
C ASP A 21 -28.90 -13.40 -27.23
N ILE A 22 -29.21 -12.21 -27.79
CA ILE A 22 -30.48 -11.97 -28.47
C ILE A 22 -30.58 -12.83 -29.75
N THR A 23 -29.45 -13.12 -30.42
CA THR A 23 -29.42 -14.05 -31.56
C THR A 23 -29.47 -15.53 -31.18
N ASN A 24 -29.07 -15.93 -29.96
CA ASN A 24 -29.10 -17.32 -29.51
C ASN A 24 -30.44 -17.78 -28.92
N GLN A 25 -31.42 -16.88 -28.75
CA GLN A 25 -32.80 -17.25 -28.39
C GLN A 25 -33.67 -17.67 -29.58
N PHE A 26 -33.14 -17.57 -30.81
CA PHE A 26 -33.76 -18.09 -32.03
C PHE A 26 -32.91 -19.24 -32.59
N ASP A 27 -33.57 -20.23 -33.22
CA ASP A 27 -33.01 -21.52 -33.68
C ASP A 27 -31.58 -21.43 -34.28
N PRO A 28 -30.72 -22.45 -34.09
CA PRO A 28 -29.29 -22.39 -34.37
C PRO A 28 -28.91 -22.46 -35.87
N LEU A 29 -29.83 -22.18 -36.79
CA LEU A 29 -29.60 -22.29 -38.23
C LEU A 29 -29.37 -20.96 -38.97
N GLU A 30 -29.56 -19.80 -38.34
CA GLU A 30 -29.35 -18.51 -39.01
C GLU A 30 -28.70 -17.46 -38.10
N SER A 31 -27.38 -17.53 -37.93
CA SER A 31 -26.58 -16.39 -37.45
C SER A 31 -25.59 -16.01 -38.56
N ARG A 32 -25.92 -14.97 -39.32
CA ARG A 32 -25.23 -14.57 -40.57
C ARG A 32 -24.45 -13.25 -40.50
N LEU A 33 -24.02 -12.82 -39.31
CA LEU A 33 -23.19 -11.62 -39.17
C LEU A 33 -21.99 -11.89 -38.27
N ASN A 34 -20.79 -11.88 -38.87
CA ASN A 34 -19.55 -11.92 -38.12
C ASN A 34 -18.95 -10.52 -38.07
N THR A 35 -18.82 -9.96 -36.86
CA THR A 35 -18.25 -8.62 -36.64
C THR A 35 -16.85 -8.79 -36.06
N THR A 36 -15.83 -8.33 -36.78
CA THR A 36 -14.42 -8.47 -36.34
C THR A 36 -13.85 -7.11 -36.01
N LEU A 37 -13.29 -6.97 -34.81
CA LEU A 37 -12.54 -5.79 -34.37
C LEU A 37 -11.04 -6.04 -34.58
N VAL A 38 -10.42 -5.23 -35.43
CA VAL A 38 -8.97 -5.33 -35.71
C VAL A 38 -8.30 -4.03 -35.30
N ASP A 39 -7.34 -4.11 -34.40
CA ASP A 39 -6.55 -2.97 -33.95
C ASP A 39 -5.43 -2.69 -34.96
N GLY A 40 -5.37 -1.47 -35.50
CA GLY A 40 -4.43 -1.07 -36.54
C GLY A 40 -3.66 0.20 -36.17
N PRO A 41 -2.53 0.48 -36.84
CA PRO A 41 -1.66 1.62 -36.51
C PRO A 41 -2.34 3.00 -36.65
N ASN A 42 -3.51 3.07 -37.31
CA ASN A 42 -4.29 4.30 -37.52
C ASN A 42 -5.68 4.28 -36.86
N GLY A 43 -5.94 3.37 -35.90
CA GLY A 43 -7.24 3.27 -35.19
C GLY A 43 -7.91 1.89 -35.31
N MET A 44 -8.98 1.71 -34.53
CA MET A 44 -9.79 0.47 -34.53
C MET A 44 -10.61 0.35 -35.81
N ARG A 45 -10.57 -0.83 -36.44
CA ARG A 45 -11.37 -1.18 -37.62
C ARG A 45 -12.48 -2.15 -37.22
N VAL A 46 -13.70 -1.88 -37.67
CA VAL A 46 -14.84 -2.80 -37.57
C VAL A 46 -15.23 -3.20 -38.99
N SER A 47 -15.20 -4.50 -39.30
CA SER A 47 -15.83 -5.02 -40.52
C SER A 47 -17.00 -5.93 -40.16
N CYS A 48 -18.08 -5.79 -40.93
CA CYS A 48 -19.19 -6.73 -40.94
C CYS A 48 -19.10 -7.52 -42.24
N ALA A 49 -19.08 -8.85 -42.16
CA ALA A 49 -19.10 -9.72 -43.33
C ALA A 49 -20.37 -10.57 -43.32
N GLU A 50 -21.06 -10.62 -44.47
CA GLU A 50 -22.03 -11.68 -44.76
C GLU A 50 -21.28 -12.93 -45.23
N ILE A 51 -21.61 -14.06 -44.63
CA ILE A 51 -21.10 -15.38 -45.01
C ILE A 51 -22.27 -16.15 -45.62
N ASP A 52 -22.11 -16.63 -46.85
CA ASP A 52 -23.09 -17.51 -47.48
C ASP A 52 -22.92 -18.98 -47.03
N ASP A 53 -23.95 -19.80 -47.21
CA ASP A 53 -24.04 -21.18 -46.68
C ASP A 53 -22.93 -22.15 -47.17
N PHE A 54 -22.06 -21.70 -48.06
CA PHE A 54 -20.97 -22.51 -48.64
C PHE A 54 -19.56 -21.99 -48.27
N GLY A 55 -19.45 -21.01 -47.36
CA GLY A 55 -18.16 -20.53 -46.86
C GLY A 55 -17.33 -19.79 -47.91
N LYS A 56 -17.97 -19.19 -48.93
CA LYS A 56 -17.30 -18.36 -49.94
C LYS A 56 -17.86 -16.94 -49.89
N GLY A 57 -17.36 -16.16 -48.93
CA GLY A 57 -17.75 -14.75 -48.79
C GLY A 57 -17.55 -13.96 -50.09
N LYS A 58 -18.62 -13.37 -50.62
CA LYS A 58 -18.52 -12.20 -51.48
C LYS A 58 -18.13 -11.03 -50.61
N PHE A 59 -16.89 -10.57 -50.76
CA PHE A 59 -16.44 -9.32 -50.17
C PHE A 59 -17.10 -8.17 -50.93
N ASP A 60 -18.20 -7.66 -50.40
CA ASP A 60 -18.60 -6.28 -50.67
C ASP A 60 -18.35 -5.49 -49.37
N SER A 61 -17.09 -5.10 -49.17
CA SER A 61 -16.69 -4.35 -47.98
C SER A 61 -17.12 -2.90 -48.15
N SER A 62 -18.22 -2.50 -47.51
CA SER A 62 -18.41 -1.10 -47.17
C SER A 62 -17.39 -0.75 -46.08
N GLU A 63 -16.21 -0.30 -46.51
CA GLU A 63 -15.10 0.08 -45.64
C GLU A 63 -15.37 1.46 -45.04
N VAL A 64 -15.42 1.56 -43.71
CA VAL A 64 -15.52 2.86 -43.01
C VAL A 64 -14.27 3.03 -42.16
N VAL A 65 -13.36 3.87 -42.65
CA VAL A 65 -12.11 4.22 -41.95
C VAL A 65 -12.38 5.44 -41.06
N PHE A 66 -12.18 5.29 -39.75
CA PHE A 66 -12.30 6.39 -38.79
C PHE A 66 -10.90 6.89 -38.41
N ASP A 67 -10.59 8.13 -38.78
CA ASP A 67 -9.40 8.83 -38.29
C ASP A 67 -9.85 9.82 -37.19
N VAL A 68 -9.83 9.37 -35.93
CA VAL A 68 -10.34 10.15 -34.80
C VAL A 68 -9.26 10.31 -33.74
N LYS A 69 -8.87 11.57 -33.49
CA LYS A 69 -7.90 11.92 -32.45
C LYS A 69 -8.40 11.47 -31.07
N LYS A 70 -7.49 10.89 -30.28
CA LYS A 70 -7.68 10.17 -28.99
C LYS A 70 -8.48 10.88 -27.87
N SER A 71 -8.94 12.11 -28.03
CA SER A 71 -9.53 12.92 -26.96
C SER A 71 -11.06 13.08 -26.97
N GLU A 72 -11.77 12.61 -28.00
CA GLU A 72 -13.24 12.79 -28.12
C GLU A 72 -14.03 11.47 -28.01
N TRP A 73 -13.46 10.50 -27.31
CA TRP A 73 -14.04 9.19 -27.11
C TRP A 73 -15.03 9.24 -25.95
N THR A 74 -16.34 9.27 -26.21
CA THR A 74 -17.33 8.49 -25.43
C THR A 74 -18.77 8.75 -25.85
N TRP A 75 -19.17 9.94 -26.29
CA TRP A 75 -20.61 10.19 -26.52
C TRP A 75 -21.09 9.97 -27.96
N ASP A 76 -20.27 10.32 -28.95
CA ASP A 76 -20.68 10.20 -30.36
C ASP A 76 -20.63 8.76 -30.88
N ILE A 77 -19.72 7.92 -30.36
CA ILE A 77 -19.68 6.49 -30.66
C ILE A 77 -20.92 5.78 -30.11
N PHE A 78 -21.35 6.10 -28.88
CA PHE A 78 -22.55 5.48 -28.30
C PHE A 78 -23.81 5.89 -29.05
N ARG A 79 -23.98 7.18 -29.43
CA ARG A 79 -25.13 7.60 -30.27
C ARG A 79 -25.12 6.93 -31.63
N PHE A 80 -23.96 6.79 -32.27
CA PHE A 80 -23.85 6.14 -33.57
C PHE A 80 -24.16 4.64 -33.50
N LEU A 81 -23.64 3.95 -32.48
CA LEU A 81 -23.95 2.54 -32.24
C LEU A 81 -25.43 2.35 -31.93
N ASP A 82 -26.04 3.21 -31.11
CA ASP A 82 -27.48 3.15 -30.80
C ASP A 82 -28.34 3.38 -32.06
N GLN A 83 -27.95 4.35 -32.91
CA GLN A 83 -28.62 4.60 -34.18
C GLN A 83 -28.49 3.42 -35.16
N LYS A 84 -27.34 2.74 -35.18
CA LYS A 84 -27.09 1.58 -36.05
C LYS A 84 -27.75 0.30 -35.55
N ILE A 85 -27.74 0.07 -34.23
CA ILE A 85 -28.48 -1.03 -33.60
C ILE A 85 -29.99 -0.84 -33.84
N GLY A 86 -30.51 0.37 -33.68
CA GLY A 86 -31.90 0.70 -34.01
C GLY A 86 -32.25 0.48 -35.49
N GLN A 87 -31.33 0.79 -36.41
CA GLN A 87 -31.51 0.51 -37.85
C GLN A 87 -31.55 -1.01 -38.12
N CYS A 88 -30.64 -1.79 -37.55
CA CYS A 88 -30.64 -3.25 -37.68
C CYS A 88 -31.91 -3.88 -37.10
N TYR A 89 -32.37 -3.43 -35.93
CA TYR A 89 -33.60 -3.94 -35.32
C TYR A 89 -34.83 -3.64 -36.18
N SER A 90 -34.93 -2.43 -36.75
CA SER A 90 -36.04 -2.04 -37.62
C SER A 90 -36.07 -2.79 -38.97
N GLN A 91 -34.91 -3.27 -39.42
CA GLN A 91 -34.78 -4.07 -40.63
C GLN A 91 -35.15 -5.54 -40.35
N PHE A 92 -34.76 -6.05 -39.17
CA PHE A 92 -35.13 -7.38 -38.67
C PHE A 92 -36.63 -7.51 -38.39
N GLU A 93 -37.28 -6.49 -37.81
CA GLU A 93 -38.74 -6.47 -37.61
C GLU A 93 -39.52 -6.44 -38.93
N ARG A 94 -38.98 -5.81 -39.98
CA ARG A 94 -39.61 -5.86 -41.32
C ARG A 94 -39.54 -7.26 -41.92
N GLU A 95 -38.43 -7.96 -41.74
CA GLU A 95 -38.25 -9.32 -42.26
C GLU A 95 -39.11 -10.34 -41.50
N LEU A 96 -39.29 -10.20 -40.19
CA LEU A 96 -40.22 -10.99 -39.38
C LEU A 96 -41.71 -10.75 -39.71
N SER A 97 -42.06 -9.59 -40.28
CA SER A 97 -43.43 -9.26 -40.70
C SER A 97 -43.82 -9.83 -42.08
N THR A 98 -42.89 -10.51 -42.76
CA THR A 98 -43.15 -11.15 -44.06
C THR A 98 -43.99 -12.42 -43.84
N PRO A 99 -45.16 -12.58 -44.47
CA PRO A 99 -45.97 -13.78 -44.30
C PRO A 99 -45.23 -15.01 -44.87
N GLY A 100 -44.64 -15.81 -44.00
CA GLY A 100 -43.91 -17.02 -44.39
C GLY A 100 -42.85 -17.49 -43.40
N PHE A 101 -42.38 -16.63 -42.48
CA PHE A 101 -41.37 -17.01 -41.50
C PHE A 101 -41.99 -17.57 -40.21
N LEU A 102 -41.49 -18.72 -39.77
CA LEU A 102 -41.81 -19.48 -38.55
C LEU A 102 -43.07 -20.38 -38.59
N LYS A 103 -42.90 -21.57 -39.17
CA LYS A 103 -43.46 -22.78 -38.56
C LYS A 103 -42.58 -23.14 -37.37
N ILE A 104 -43.02 -22.81 -36.16
CA ILE A 104 -42.43 -23.35 -34.92
C ILE A 104 -42.74 -24.85 -34.91
N GLY A 105 -41.76 -25.66 -35.30
CA GLY A 105 -41.82 -27.10 -35.18
C GLY A 105 -41.77 -27.47 -33.70
N TYR A 106 -42.81 -28.12 -33.19
CA TYR A 106 -42.75 -28.71 -31.86
C TYR A 106 -41.73 -29.85 -31.89
N SER A 107 -40.61 -29.68 -31.16
CA SER A 107 -39.60 -30.73 -31.00
C SER A 107 -40.23 -32.02 -30.46
N THR A 108 -39.89 -33.12 -31.10
CA THR A 108 -40.32 -34.47 -30.73
C THR A 108 -39.81 -34.81 -29.32
N PRO A 109 -40.46 -35.72 -28.58
CA PRO A 109 -40.00 -36.14 -27.25
C PRO A 109 -38.53 -36.60 -27.23
N GLN A 110 -38.05 -37.24 -28.30
CA GLN A 110 -36.66 -37.66 -28.45
C GLN A 110 -35.69 -36.47 -28.63
N GLU A 111 -36.07 -35.43 -29.36
CA GLU A 111 -35.26 -34.21 -29.51
C GLU A 111 -35.18 -33.42 -28.20
N ARG A 112 -36.26 -33.39 -27.40
CA ARG A 112 -36.25 -32.74 -26.07
C ARG A 112 -35.31 -33.45 -25.10
N GLU A 113 -35.26 -34.78 -25.15
CA GLU A 113 -34.36 -35.58 -24.33
C GLU A 113 -32.88 -35.32 -24.71
N GLN A 114 -32.58 -35.23 -26.00
CA GLN A 114 -31.24 -34.89 -26.47
C GLN A 114 -30.82 -33.46 -26.08
N ILE A 115 -31.74 -32.49 -26.16
CA ILE A 115 -31.50 -31.11 -25.71
C ILE A 115 -31.23 -31.08 -24.19
N ALA A 116 -31.98 -31.82 -23.39
CA ALA A 116 -31.79 -31.89 -21.94
C ALA A 116 -30.41 -32.50 -21.56
N ILE A 117 -29.99 -33.57 -22.26
CA ILE A 117 -28.67 -34.19 -22.06
C ILE A 117 -27.55 -33.19 -22.46
N ALA A 118 -27.71 -32.48 -23.57
CA ALA A 118 -26.75 -31.47 -24.01
C ALA A 118 -26.64 -30.31 -23.01
N GLN A 119 -27.77 -29.84 -22.46
CA GLN A 119 -27.80 -28.80 -21.42
C GLN A 119 -27.12 -29.27 -20.13
N GLN A 120 -27.39 -30.51 -19.69
CA GLN A 120 -26.75 -31.07 -18.49
C GLN A 120 -25.24 -31.20 -18.66
N HIS A 121 -24.77 -31.63 -19.84
CA HIS A 121 -23.35 -31.72 -20.16
C HIS A 121 -22.69 -30.34 -20.26
N ALA A 122 -23.37 -29.35 -20.84
CA ALA A 122 -22.90 -27.96 -20.87
C ALA A 122 -22.77 -27.38 -19.45
N GLN A 123 -23.77 -27.60 -18.58
CA GLN A 123 -23.73 -27.14 -17.20
C GLN A 123 -22.61 -27.81 -16.40
N SER A 124 -22.39 -29.12 -16.61
CA SER A 124 -21.28 -29.83 -15.96
C SER A 124 -19.92 -29.25 -16.35
N LYS A 125 -19.74 -28.86 -17.62
CA LYS A 125 -18.50 -28.24 -18.10
C LYS A 125 -18.30 -26.85 -17.51
N VAL A 126 -19.36 -26.03 -17.42
CA VAL A 126 -19.30 -24.71 -16.79
C VAL A 126 -18.91 -24.83 -15.32
N ASN A 127 -19.56 -25.73 -14.57
CA ASN A 127 -19.25 -25.97 -13.16
C ASN A 127 -17.81 -26.46 -12.95
N GLN A 128 -17.30 -27.29 -13.86
CA GLN A 128 -15.90 -27.74 -13.83
C GLN A 128 -14.93 -26.57 -14.05
N ILE A 129 -15.15 -25.74 -15.08
CA ILE A 129 -14.32 -24.56 -15.38
C ILE A 129 -14.34 -23.58 -14.21
N GLU A 130 -15.50 -23.34 -13.61
CA GLU A 130 -15.64 -22.46 -12.45
C GLU A 130 -14.87 -23.02 -11.23
N SER A 131 -14.95 -24.32 -10.98
CA SER A 131 -14.20 -24.96 -9.89
C SER A 131 -12.68 -24.86 -10.09
N GLU A 132 -12.19 -25.06 -11.33
CA GLU A 132 -10.76 -24.96 -11.66
C GLU A 132 -10.26 -23.52 -11.54
N ASN A 133 -11.06 -22.54 -11.97
CA ASN A 133 -10.74 -21.11 -11.80
C ASN A 133 -10.70 -20.72 -10.32
N ASN A 134 -11.66 -21.17 -9.51
CA ASN A 134 -11.68 -20.91 -8.07
C ASN A 134 -10.45 -21.49 -7.37
N ILE A 135 -10.03 -22.70 -7.73
CA ILE A 135 -8.81 -23.32 -7.20
C ILE A 135 -7.56 -22.51 -7.59
N ARG A 136 -7.47 -22.06 -8.85
CA ARG A 136 -6.34 -21.23 -9.32
C ARG A 136 -6.28 -19.89 -8.59
N THR A 137 -7.40 -19.18 -8.48
CA THR A 137 -7.46 -17.90 -7.77
C THR A 137 -7.12 -18.06 -6.29
N LEU A 138 -7.56 -19.14 -5.64
CA LEU A 138 -7.20 -19.40 -4.25
C LEU A 138 -5.71 -19.69 -4.10
N ALA A 139 -5.11 -20.48 -5.00
CA ALA A 139 -3.68 -20.77 -4.98
C ALA A 139 -2.82 -19.50 -5.18
N GLU A 140 -3.25 -18.61 -6.08
CA GLU A 140 -2.60 -17.31 -6.30
C GLU A 140 -2.68 -16.42 -5.06
N LYS A 141 -3.85 -16.33 -4.41
CA LYS A 141 -4.05 -15.58 -3.16
C LYS A 141 -3.16 -16.12 -2.05
N THR A 142 -3.14 -17.43 -1.83
CA THR A 142 -2.28 -18.05 -0.81
C THR A 142 -0.80 -17.77 -1.06
N LYS A 143 -0.36 -17.84 -2.32
CA LYS A 143 1.03 -17.52 -2.69
C LYS A 143 1.36 -16.05 -2.42
N GLN A 144 0.43 -15.14 -2.74
CA GLN A 144 0.60 -13.71 -2.47
C GLN A 144 0.65 -13.42 -0.96
N GLU A 145 -0.23 -14.02 -0.17
CA GLU A 145 -0.24 -13.88 1.29
C GLU A 145 1.05 -14.42 1.92
N GLU A 146 1.54 -15.57 1.47
CA GLU A 146 2.81 -16.13 1.95
C GLU A 146 3.99 -15.24 1.59
N THR A 147 4.01 -14.68 0.38
CA THR A 147 5.05 -13.72 -0.05
C THR A 147 5.01 -12.46 0.83
N GLN A 148 3.82 -11.93 1.10
CA GLN A 148 3.64 -10.77 1.99
C GLN A 148 4.09 -11.05 3.43
N ARG A 149 3.78 -12.24 3.95
CA ARG A 149 4.23 -12.68 5.29
C ARG A 149 5.76 -12.73 5.36
N GLN A 150 6.41 -13.29 4.34
CA GLN A 150 7.87 -13.35 4.27
C GLN A 150 8.48 -11.95 4.15
N GLU A 151 7.91 -11.06 3.35
CA GLU A 151 8.38 -9.67 3.25
C GLU A 151 8.27 -8.93 4.59
N ILE A 152 7.15 -9.09 5.30
CA ILE A 152 6.95 -8.49 6.63
C ILE A 152 7.94 -9.07 7.64
N ALA A 153 8.17 -10.39 7.63
CA ALA A 153 9.13 -11.04 8.51
C ALA A 153 10.54 -10.51 8.26
N HIS A 154 10.98 -10.45 7.00
CA HIS A 154 12.29 -9.90 6.64
C HIS A 154 12.45 -8.43 7.02
N ARG A 155 11.40 -7.61 6.84
CA ARG A 155 11.44 -6.21 7.25
C ARG A 155 11.62 -6.07 8.77
N ARG A 156 10.88 -6.86 9.55
CA ARG A 156 11.00 -6.88 11.01
C ARG A 156 12.37 -7.35 11.48
N GLU A 157 12.93 -8.35 10.83
CA GLU A 157 14.30 -8.82 11.11
C GLU A 157 15.33 -7.73 10.83
N ALA A 158 15.20 -7.03 9.70
CA ALA A 158 16.08 -5.92 9.35
C ALA A 158 15.96 -4.74 10.32
N GLU A 159 14.74 -4.38 10.73
CA GLU A 159 14.48 -3.35 11.74
C GLU A 159 15.10 -3.74 13.10
N ALA A 160 14.90 -4.98 13.55
CA ALA A 160 15.49 -5.47 14.80
C ALA A 160 17.03 -5.46 14.75
N GLN A 161 17.63 -5.85 13.62
CA GLN A 161 19.08 -5.77 13.45
C GLN A 161 19.58 -4.32 13.46
N ALA A 162 18.86 -3.39 12.82
CA ALA A 162 19.21 -1.97 12.83
C ALA A 162 19.15 -1.39 14.26
N GLU A 163 18.14 -1.76 15.05
CA GLU A 163 18.02 -1.35 16.45
C GLU A 163 19.18 -1.87 17.31
N ILE A 164 19.53 -3.16 17.17
CA ILE A 164 20.69 -3.76 17.87
C ILE A 164 21.98 -3.04 17.50
N GLN A 165 22.20 -2.75 16.21
CA GLN A 165 23.39 -2.04 15.75
C GLN A 165 23.43 -0.60 16.30
N GLN A 166 22.29 0.08 16.32
CA GLN A 166 22.21 1.43 16.85
C GLN A 166 22.52 1.46 18.34
N GLN A 167 21.95 0.54 19.12
CA GLN A 167 22.22 0.40 20.54
C GLN A 167 23.71 0.12 20.80
N ALA A 168 24.31 -0.79 20.03
CA ALA A 168 25.75 -1.08 20.13
C ALA A 168 26.62 0.16 19.84
N ARG A 169 26.22 1.01 18.89
CA ARG A 169 26.93 2.27 18.59
C ARG A 169 26.81 3.28 19.74
N ILE A 170 25.63 3.41 20.34
CA ILE A 170 25.40 4.27 21.51
C ILE A 170 26.26 3.78 22.68
N GLU A 171 26.26 2.47 22.96
CA GLU A 171 27.07 1.89 24.03
C GLU A 171 28.57 2.06 23.79
N ALA A 172 29.04 1.83 22.56
CA ALA A 172 30.42 2.09 22.18
C ALA A 172 30.78 3.57 22.37
N CYS A 173 29.88 4.50 22.03
CA CYS A 173 30.08 5.93 22.27
C CYS A 173 30.14 6.26 23.76
N LYS A 174 29.24 5.70 24.58
CA LYS A 174 29.23 5.90 26.04
C LYS A 174 30.49 5.35 26.73
N ASN A 175 31.08 4.30 26.17
CA ASN A 175 32.34 3.73 26.63
C ASN A 175 33.58 4.48 26.12
N SER A 176 33.41 5.46 25.22
CA SER A 176 34.51 6.25 24.68
C SER A 176 35.03 7.27 25.70
N LYS A 177 36.33 7.56 25.66
CA LYS A 177 36.95 8.59 26.51
C LYS A 177 36.28 9.97 26.38
N PRO A 178 35.93 10.47 25.17
CA PRO A 178 35.24 11.75 25.04
C PRO A 178 33.92 11.82 25.81
N TYR A 179 33.08 10.80 25.71
CA TYR A 179 31.81 10.76 26.46
C TYR A 179 32.05 10.65 27.96
N GLN A 180 32.99 9.80 28.40
CA GLN A 180 33.31 9.68 29.82
C GLN A 180 33.83 11.01 30.40
N LEU A 181 34.65 11.74 29.64
CA LEU A 181 35.15 13.06 30.02
C LEU A 181 34.00 14.07 30.12
N PHE A 182 33.11 14.10 29.13
CA PHE A 182 31.89 14.90 29.15
C PHE A 182 31.03 14.57 30.39
N SER A 183 30.73 13.29 30.62
CA SER A 183 29.89 12.84 31.73
C SER A 183 30.45 13.23 33.09
N VAL A 184 31.74 13.00 33.34
CA VAL A 184 32.35 13.36 34.63
C VAL A 184 32.46 14.88 34.82
N GLN A 185 32.63 15.62 33.72
CA GLN A 185 32.65 17.08 33.74
C GLN A 185 31.31 17.66 34.19
N GLU A 186 30.22 17.18 33.61
CA GLU A 186 28.86 17.59 33.99
C GLU A 186 28.54 17.18 35.44
N GLU A 187 28.98 16.00 35.88
CA GLU A 187 28.81 15.55 37.26
C GLU A 187 29.59 16.42 38.26
N ILE A 188 30.81 16.85 37.93
CA ILE A 188 31.56 17.81 38.76
C ILE A 188 30.79 19.11 38.92
N ILE A 189 30.22 19.63 37.83
CA ILE A 189 29.50 20.92 37.86
C ILE A 189 28.23 20.79 38.69
N SER A 190 27.41 19.77 38.43
CA SER A 190 26.20 19.48 39.22
C SER A 190 26.52 19.36 40.71
N ASN A 191 27.57 18.61 41.08
CA ASN A 191 27.96 18.45 42.48
C ASN A 191 28.44 19.76 43.12
N LEU A 192 29.08 20.65 42.36
CA LEU A 192 29.47 21.99 42.84
C LEU A 192 28.24 22.88 43.07
N GLU A 193 27.25 22.83 42.17
CA GLU A 193 25.99 23.57 42.28
C GLU A 193 25.16 23.08 43.47
N ASP A 194 24.98 21.77 43.61
CA ASP A 194 24.28 21.17 44.75
C ASP A 194 24.98 21.54 46.07
N LYS A 195 26.31 21.45 46.10
CA LYS A 195 27.08 21.85 47.29
C LYS A 195 26.89 23.33 47.62
N ALA A 196 26.82 24.21 46.62
CA ALA A 196 26.54 25.63 46.81
C ALA A 196 25.12 25.84 47.35
N HIS A 197 24.14 25.10 46.83
CA HIS A 197 22.76 25.12 47.30
C HIS A 197 22.66 24.70 48.77
N MET A 198 23.28 23.58 49.16
CA MET A 198 23.28 23.13 50.57
C MET A 198 23.93 24.15 51.51
N LYS A 199 25.04 24.78 51.08
CA LYS A 199 25.69 25.85 51.85
C LYS A 199 24.80 27.08 52.00
N SER A 200 24.07 27.45 50.95
CA SER A 200 23.09 28.53 51.01
C SER A 200 21.96 28.19 51.99
N GLY A 201 21.49 26.94 52.01
CA GLY A 201 20.49 26.47 52.96
C GLY A 201 20.94 26.58 54.42
N ILE A 202 22.20 26.22 54.71
CA ILE A 202 22.80 26.40 56.05
C ILE A 202 22.91 27.89 56.41
N ALA A 203 23.36 28.73 55.47
CA ALA A 203 23.49 30.16 55.70
C ALA A 203 22.13 30.83 55.96
N GLU A 204 21.08 30.41 55.25
CA GLU A 204 19.72 30.91 55.48
C GLU A 204 19.19 30.47 56.85
N ASP A 205 19.41 29.23 57.24
CA ASP A 205 19.05 28.75 58.57
C ASP A 205 19.75 29.55 59.68
N GLN A 206 21.01 29.95 59.49
CA GLN A 206 21.71 30.83 60.43
C GLN A 206 21.04 32.21 60.58
N LYS A 207 20.51 32.78 59.50
CA LYS A 207 19.74 34.04 59.58
C LYS A 207 18.42 33.84 60.33
N ILE A 208 17.74 32.72 60.10
CA ILE A 208 16.50 32.39 60.83
C ILE A 208 16.77 32.30 62.33
N ILE A 209 17.87 31.66 62.75
CA ILE A 209 18.26 31.61 64.17
C ILE A 209 18.47 33.02 64.74
N GLN A 210 19.14 33.91 64.00
CA GLN A 210 19.40 35.27 64.48
C GLN A 210 18.11 36.07 64.71
N VAL A 211 17.06 35.81 63.92
CA VAL A 211 15.78 36.54 64.00
C VAL A 211 14.79 35.86 64.95
N ALA A 212 14.61 34.55 64.81
CA ALA A 212 13.56 33.79 65.49
C ALA A 212 14.07 32.94 66.68
N GLY A 213 15.39 32.77 66.83
CA GLY A 213 15.98 31.92 67.88
C GLY A 213 15.77 30.42 67.68
N VAL A 214 15.18 29.99 66.55
CA VAL A 214 14.84 28.60 66.25
C VAL A 214 15.68 28.08 65.09
N SER A 215 16.10 26.82 65.17
CA SER A 215 16.88 26.11 64.17
C SER A 215 16.22 24.79 63.82
N ASP A 216 16.24 24.42 62.53
CA ASP A 216 15.95 23.04 62.13
C ASP A 216 17.24 22.22 62.11
N LEU A 217 17.50 21.51 63.21
CA LEU A 217 18.71 20.69 63.35
C LEU A 217 18.73 19.48 62.41
N ASN A 218 17.57 18.92 62.05
CA ASN A 218 17.50 17.79 61.12
C ASN A 218 17.91 18.26 59.73
N ARG A 219 17.34 19.37 59.25
CA ARG A 219 17.70 19.94 57.95
C ARG A 219 19.18 20.33 57.89
N ARG A 220 19.74 20.89 58.98
CA ARG A 220 21.19 21.17 59.06
C ARG A 220 22.04 19.92 58.96
N TYR A 221 21.64 18.87 59.67
CA TYR A 221 22.33 17.59 59.62
C TYR A 221 22.32 17.02 58.20
N ASP A 222 21.17 17.03 57.53
CA ASP A 222 21.02 16.55 56.16
C ASP A 222 21.90 17.35 55.19
N TYR A 223 21.90 18.68 55.28
CA TYR A 223 22.79 19.52 54.48
C TYR A 223 24.27 19.23 54.75
N GLY A 224 24.65 19.06 56.02
CA GLY A 224 26.02 18.71 56.40
C GLY A 224 26.45 17.36 55.82
N LEU A 225 25.60 16.35 55.94
CA LEU A 225 25.85 15.00 55.41
C LEU A 225 25.96 15.02 53.89
N MET A 226 25.08 15.74 53.20
CA MET A 226 25.13 15.89 51.75
C MET A 226 26.40 16.61 51.29
N ILE A 227 26.83 17.66 51.99
CA ILE A 227 28.09 18.36 51.69
C ILE A 227 29.28 17.40 51.78
N VAL A 228 29.34 16.55 52.81
CA VAL A 228 30.42 15.56 52.97
C VAL A 228 30.42 14.56 51.82
N ARG A 229 29.24 14.01 51.46
CA ARG A 229 29.10 13.08 50.33
C ARG A 229 29.53 13.72 49.00
N LEU A 230 29.08 14.94 48.74
CA LEU A 230 29.45 15.71 47.55
C LEU A 230 30.96 15.97 47.51
N ASP A 231 31.60 16.24 48.65
CA ASP A 231 33.06 16.41 48.72
C ASP A 231 33.84 15.13 48.40
N GLU A 232 33.35 13.97 48.79
CA GLU A 232 33.93 12.69 48.41
C GLU A 232 33.76 12.39 46.92
N GLN A 233 32.57 12.66 46.38
CA GLN A 233 32.28 12.51 44.95
C GLN A 233 33.13 13.46 44.10
N LEU A 234 33.22 14.74 44.48
CA LEU A 234 34.05 15.72 43.79
C LEU A 234 35.52 15.31 43.73
N LYS A 235 36.06 14.71 44.80
CA LYS A 235 37.44 14.17 44.79
C LYS A 235 37.60 13.02 43.82
N LYS A 236 36.68 12.06 43.82
CA LYS A 236 36.70 10.90 42.90
C LYS A 236 36.57 11.37 41.45
N ASN A 237 35.59 12.22 41.18
CA ASN A 237 35.31 12.73 39.84
C ASN A 237 36.46 13.61 39.34
N TRP A 238 37.14 14.36 40.22
CA TRP A 238 38.33 15.12 39.84
C TRP A 238 39.47 14.22 39.36
N ILE A 239 39.74 13.12 40.08
CA ILE A 239 40.79 12.16 39.70
C ILE A 239 40.45 11.55 38.33
N THR A 240 39.20 11.12 38.13
CA THR A 240 38.72 10.57 36.86
C THR A 240 38.78 11.61 35.73
N TYR A 241 38.34 12.84 35.97
CA TYR A 241 38.42 13.93 35.00
C TYR A 241 39.86 14.18 34.54
N LYS A 242 40.83 14.21 35.47
CA LYS A 242 42.25 14.38 35.11
C LYS A 242 42.81 13.16 34.38
N SER A 243 42.45 11.94 34.76
CA SER A 243 42.93 10.72 34.08
C SER A 243 42.38 10.57 32.65
N LEU A 244 41.20 11.13 32.38
CA LEU A 244 40.59 11.21 31.06
C LEU A 244 41.13 12.34 30.18
N GLY A 245 42.07 13.15 30.69
CA GLY A 245 42.71 14.24 29.94
C GLY A 245 42.08 15.62 30.15
N GLY A 246 41.24 15.79 31.17
CA GLY A 246 40.63 17.07 31.50
C GLY A 246 41.65 18.18 31.79
N GLU A 247 41.51 19.33 31.14
CA GLU A 247 42.50 20.40 31.15
C GLU A 247 42.34 21.42 32.27
N ALA A 248 41.19 21.43 32.97
CA ALA A 248 40.97 22.39 34.05
C ALA A 248 42.07 22.30 35.12
N THR A 249 42.46 23.46 35.64
CA THR A 249 43.49 23.59 36.69
C THR A 249 42.93 23.39 38.09
N SER A 250 41.61 23.52 38.27
CA SER A 250 40.90 23.20 39.51
C SER A 250 39.44 22.87 39.25
N LEU A 251 38.76 22.25 40.23
CA LEU A 251 37.33 21.92 40.17
C LEU A 251 36.46 23.10 39.75
N LYS A 252 36.71 24.31 40.28
CA LYS A 252 35.95 25.53 39.97
C LYS A 252 36.16 26.06 38.54
N LYS A 253 37.16 25.55 37.83
CA LYS A 253 37.50 25.94 36.46
C LYS A 253 36.94 24.97 35.42
N VAL A 254 36.32 23.87 35.87
CA VAL A 254 35.53 22.98 35.01
C VAL A 254 34.32 23.76 34.50
N LYS A 255 34.03 23.65 33.21
CA LYS A 255 32.93 24.36 32.53
C LYS A 255 32.12 23.35 31.75
N HIS A 256 30.84 23.63 31.54
CA HIS A 256 29.98 22.79 30.73
C HIS A 256 30.54 22.62 29.32
N GLN A 257 30.39 21.41 28.80
CA GLN A 257 30.49 21.15 27.38
C GLN A 257 29.05 21.00 26.90
N PHE A 258 28.59 21.89 26.03
CA PHE A 258 27.16 21.93 25.65
C PHE A 258 26.77 20.87 24.62
N LEU A 259 27.72 20.06 24.15
CA LEU A 259 27.52 19.05 23.12
C LEU A 259 27.85 17.68 23.68
N ASP A 260 26.81 16.87 23.91
CA ASP A 260 26.98 15.44 24.23
C ASP A 260 27.61 14.75 23.00
N PRO A 261 28.80 14.12 23.15
CA PRO A 261 29.47 13.40 22.07
C PRO A 261 28.62 12.31 21.41
N CYS A 262 27.61 11.78 22.11
CA CYS A 262 26.71 10.75 21.62
C CYS A 262 25.37 11.29 21.11
N ALA A 263 25.10 12.60 21.17
CA ALA A 263 23.80 13.16 20.77
C ALA A 263 23.44 12.93 19.29
N GLN A 264 24.43 12.81 18.41
CA GLN A 264 24.22 12.55 16.98
C GLN A 264 23.93 11.07 16.67
N LEU A 265 23.96 10.20 17.69
CA LEU A 265 23.66 8.78 17.59
C LEU A 265 22.27 8.43 18.15
N ASN A 266 21.45 9.43 18.47
CA ASN A 266 20.04 9.24 18.85
C ASN A 266 19.11 9.65 17.71
#